data_AF-A0A3M7RB75-F1
#
_entry.id   AF-A0A3M7RB75-F1
#
_cell.length_a   1.000
_cell.length_b   1.000
_cell.length_c   1.000
_cell.angle_alpha   90.00
_cell.angle_beta   90.00
_cell.angle_gamma   90.00
#
_symmetry.space_group_name_H-M   'P 1'
#
loop_
_entity.id
_entity.type
_entity.pdbx_description
1 polymer ?
#
loop_
_entity_poly.entity_id
_entity_poly.type
_entity_poly.pdbx_seq_one_letter_code
_entity_poly.pdbx_strand_id
1 'polypeptide(L)' 'MADAEKKVQILEQFKKLDKDQSGQLNKEEIKAALKEIYSNIDLHLSDADIENLINSVDKNGDGKINIEEFVQLI' A
#
# COMPACT_ATOMS: atom_id res chain seq x y z
N MET A 1 14.92 -4.66 -17.78
CA MET A 1 14.95 -5.80 -16.84
C MET A 1 14.58 -5.36 -15.42
N ALA A 2 15.00 -4.18 -14.96
CA ALA A 2 14.64 -3.66 -13.61
C ALA A 2 13.12 -3.49 -13.34
N ASP A 3 12.31 -3.15 -14.35
CA ASP A 3 10.88 -2.88 -14.16
C ASP A 3 10.07 -4.15 -13.82
N ALA A 4 10.51 -5.31 -14.32
CA ALA A 4 9.86 -6.59 -14.04
C ALA A 4 10.13 -7.05 -12.60
N GLU A 5 11.35 -6.86 -12.11
CA GLU A 5 11.73 -7.22 -10.74
C GLU A 5 11.00 -6.34 -9.71
N LYS A 6 10.92 -5.02 -9.97
CA LYS A 6 10.10 -4.11 -9.16
C LYS A 6 8.63 -4.54 -9.14
N LYS A 7 8.03 -4.83 -10.31
CA LYS A 7 6.64 -5.31 -10.37
C LYS A 7 6.41 -6.58 -9.57
N VAL A 8 7.33 -7.54 -9.61
CA VAL A 8 7.20 -8.80 -8.87
C VAL A 8 7.25 -8.55 -7.37
N GLN A 9 8.22 -7.76 -6.87
CA GLN A 9 8.29 -7.44 -5.45
C GLN A 9 7.05 -6.68 -4.97
N ILE A 10 6.59 -5.72 -5.77
CA ILE A 10 5.37 -4.95 -5.46
C ILE A 10 4.15 -5.86 -5.41
N LEU A 11 4.01 -6.80 -6.35
CA LEU A 11 2.91 -7.77 -6.36
C LEU A 11 2.95 -8.72 -5.18
N GLU A 12 4.14 -9.19 -4.77
CA GLU A 12 4.27 -10.05 -3.58
C GLU A 12 3.92 -9.31 -2.29
N GLN A 13 4.35 -8.05 -2.16
CA GLN A 13 3.97 -7.21 -1.03
C GLN A 13 2.47 -6.94 -1.04
N PHE A 14 1.91 -6.55 -2.19
CA PHE A 14 0.47 -6.33 -2.34
C PHE A 14 -0.34 -7.56 -1.93
N LYS A 15 0.05 -8.75 -2.41
CA LYS A 15 -0.62 -10.02 -2.06
C LYS A 15 -0.49 -10.40 -0.59
N LYS A 16 0.61 -10.02 0.09
CA LYS A 16 0.74 -10.24 1.54
C LYS A 16 -0.21 -9.35 2.35
N LEU A 17 -0.53 -8.18 1.80
CA LEU A 17 -1.33 -7.15 2.44
C LEU A 17 -2.83 -7.32 2.15
N ASP A 18 -3.19 -7.77 0.95
CA ASP A 18 -4.55 -8.09 0.51
C ASP A 18 -5.02 -9.41 1.16
N LYS A 19 -5.49 -9.29 2.40
CA LYS A 19 -5.92 -10.40 3.26
C LYS A 19 -7.19 -11.04 2.74
N ASP A 20 -8.07 -10.23 2.15
CA ASP A 20 -9.34 -10.68 1.57
C ASP A 20 -9.19 -11.19 0.13
N GLN A 21 -8.00 -11.06 -0.47
CA GLN A 21 -7.74 -11.42 -1.86
C GLN A 21 -8.68 -10.71 -2.85
N SER A 22 -9.08 -9.49 -2.50
CA SER A 22 -10.03 -8.70 -3.27
C SER A 22 -9.39 -8.08 -4.52
N GLY A 23 -8.06 -8.06 -4.60
CA GLY A 23 -7.29 -7.39 -5.65
C GLY A 23 -7.15 -5.88 -5.43
N GLN A 24 -7.63 -5.37 -4.29
CA GLN A 24 -7.57 -3.97 -3.87
C GLN A 24 -7.23 -3.93 -2.37
N LEU A 25 -6.40 -2.98 -1.94
CA LEU A 25 -6.16 -2.78 -0.52
C LEU A 25 -7.16 -1.77 0.02
N ASN A 26 -7.96 -2.17 0.98
CA ASN A 26 -8.83 -1.25 1.69
C ASN A 26 -8.04 -0.42 2.74
N LYS A 27 -8.66 0.62 3.32
CA LYS A 27 -8.00 1.48 4.31
C LYS A 27 -7.39 0.72 5.49
N GLU A 28 -8.02 -0.36 5.95
CA GLU A 28 -7.53 -1.16 7.07
C GLU A 28 -6.29 -1.96 6.67
N GLU A 29 -6.30 -2.56 5.47
CA GLU A 29 -5.17 -3.30 4.91
C GLU A 29 -3.98 -2.39 4.60
N ILE A 30 -4.22 -1.20 4.04
CA ILE A 30 -3.17 -0.21 3.79
C ILE A 30 -2.57 0.27 5.12
N LYS A 31 -3.41 0.52 6.13
CA LYS A 31 -2.95 0.93 7.45
C LYS A 31 -2.11 -0.16 8.13
N ALA A 32 -2.48 -1.42 7.98
CA ALA A 32 -1.67 -2.54 8.45
C ALA A 32 -0.34 -2.62 7.67
N ALA A 33 -0.38 -2.45 6.35
CA ALA A 33 0.80 -2.44 5.49
C ALA A 33 1.81 -1.36 5.88
N LEU A 34 1.32 -0.13 6.02
CA LEU A 34 2.15 1.00 6.42
C LEU A 34 2.68 0.77 7.83
N LYS A 35 1.88 0.29 8.78
CA LYS A 35 2.42 -0.05 10.11
C LYS A 35 3.54 -1.09 10.04
N GLU A 36 3.44 -2.12 9.21
CA GLU A 36 4.46 -3.15 9.08
C GLU A 36 5.74 -2.63 8.42
N ILE A 37 5.61 -1.90 7.30
CA ILE A 37 6.75 -1.30 6.58
C ILE A 37 7.46 -0.28 7.47
N TYR A 38 6.70 0.60 8.13
CA TYR A 38 7.25 1.70 8.92
C TYR A 38 7.78 1.24 10.29
N SER A 39 7.20 0.18 10.88
CA SER A 39 7.76 -0.48 12.08
C SER A 39 9.11 -1.14 11.79
N ASN A 40 9.39 -1.56 10.55
CA ASN A 40 10.69 -2.10 10.18
C ASN A 40 11.77 -1.01 10.02
N ILE A 41 11.40 0.26 9.95
CA ILE A 41 12.32 1.41 9.79
C ILE A 41 12.29 2.37 11.00
N ASP A 42 11.77 1.92 12.15
CA ASP A 42 11.65 2.69 13.41
C ASP A 42 10.92 4.05 13.22
N LEU A 43 9.99 4.11 12.26
CA LEU A 43 9.19 5.29 11.99
C LEU A 43 7.75 5.03 12.44
N HIS A 44 7.25 5.86 13.34
CA HIS A 44 5.86 5.78 13.80
C HIS A 44 5.01 6.80 13.02
N LEU A 45 4.15 6.30 12.14
CA LEU A 45 3.12 7.12 11.50
C LEU A 45 1.85 7.13 12.36
N SER A 46 1.25 8.31 12.51
CA SER A 46 -0.05 8.46 13.14
C SER A 46 -1.16 8.01 12.19
N ASP A 47 -2.34 7.69 12.72
CA ASP A 47 -3.52 7.38 11.90
C ASP A 47 -3.83 8.49 10.88
N ALA A 48 -3.64 9.75 11.27
CA ALA A 48 -3.79 10.91 10.39
C ALA A 48 -2.76 10.95 9.25
N ASP A 49 -1.50 10.58 9.52
CA ASP A 49 -0.46 10.51 8.49
C ASP A 49 -0.78 9.42 7.49
N ILE A 50 -1.25 8.27 7.97
CA ILE A 50 -1.70 7.15 7.15
C ILE A 50 -2.89 7.56 6.27
N GLU A 51 -3.89 8.24 6.83
CA GLU A 51 -5.02 8.75 6.04
C GLU A 51 -4.60 9.76 4.98
N ASN A 52 -3.69 10.68 5.31
CA ASN A 52 -3.15 11.62 4.33
C ASN A 52 -2.38 10.91 3.22
N LEU A 53 -1.61 9.87 3.59
CA LEU A 53 -0.87 9.07 2.62
C LEU A 53 -1.85 8.36 1.69
N ILE A 54 -2.84 7.65 2.24
CA ILE A 54 -3.91 6.97 1.49
C ILE A 54 -4.58 7.95 0.52
N ASN A 55 -5.05 9.10 1.01
CA ASN A 55 -5.72 10.10 0.16
C ASN A 55 -4.81 10.69 -0.93
N SER A 56 -3.49 10.70 -0.72
CA SER A 56 -2.53 11.18 -1.71
C SER A 56 -2.33 10.18 -2.85
N VAL A 57 -2.53 8.89 -2.59
CA VAL A 57 -2.34 7.80 -3.57
C VAL A 57 -3.64 7.33 -4.21
N ASP A 58 -4.75 7.45 -3.49
CA ASP A 58 -6.12 7.18 -3.93
C ASP A 58 -6.52 8.21 -5.01
N LYS A 59 -6.12 7.94 -6.25
CA LYS A 59 -6.31 8.82 -7.41
C LYS A 59 -7.74 8.73 -7.92
N ASN A 60 -8.36 7.56 -7.78
CA ASN A 60 -9.73 7.31 -8.20
C ASN A 60 -10.75 7.75 -7.13
N GLY A 61 -10.33 8.00 -5.89
CA GLY A 61 -11.17 8.46 -4.78
C GLY A 61 -12.11 7.38 -4.25
N ASP A 62 -11.80 6.09 -4.46
CA ASP A 62 -12.64 4.98 -4.02
C ASP A 62 -12.37 4.58 -2.56
N GLY A 63 -11.36 5.19 -1.93
CA GLY A 63 -10.95 4.89 -0.57
C GLY A 63 -10.18 3.58 -0.45
N LYS A 64 -9.74 3.03 -1.58
CA LYS A 64 -8.92 1.83 -1.70
C LYS A 64 -7.75 2.11 -2.63
N ILE A 65 -6.71 1.30 -2.50
CA ILE A 65 -5.55 1.38 -3.38
C ILE A 65 -5.50 0.11 -4.20
N ASN A 66 -5.63 0.25 -5.51
CA ASN A 66 -5.42 -0.86 -6.42
C ASN A 66 -3.92 -1.05 -6.72
N ILE A 67 -3.58 -2.16 -7.39
CA ILE A 67 -2.19 -2.50 -7.74
C ILE A 67 -1.52 -1.37 -8.55
N GLU A 68 -2.26 -0.68 -9.42
CA GLU A 68 -1.71 0.38 -10.27
C GLU A 68 -1.33 1.61 -9.45
N GLU A 69 -2.17 2.01 -8.50
CA GLU A 69 -1.94 3.09 -7.55
C GLU A 69 -0.81 2.73 -6.57
N PHE A 70 -0.74 1.49 -6.12
CA PHE A 70 0.33 1.01 -5.25
C PHE A 70 1.69 0.98 -5.95
N VAL A 71 1.74 0.68 -7.25
CA VAL A 71 2.97 0.78 -8.05
C VAL A 71 3.40 2.23 -8.22
N GLN A 72 2.47 3.19 -8.29
CA GLN A 72 2.80 4.62 -8.38
C GLN A 72 3.38 5.19 -7.07
N LEU A 73 3.23 4.47 -5.97
CA LEU A 73 3.72 4.83 -4.64
C LEU A 73 5.25 4.66 -4.47
N ILE A 74 5.90 3.84 -5.31
CA ILE A 74 7.32 3.40 -5.19
C ILE A 74 8.13 3.72 -6.46
#